data_AF-A0A3M1SFS9-F1
#
_entry.id   AF-A0A3M1SFS9-F1
#
_cell.length_a   1.000
_cell.length_b   1.000
_cell.length_c   1.000
_cell.angle_alpha   90.00
_cell.angle_beta   90.00
_cell.angle_gamma   90.00
#
_symmetry.space_group_name_H-M   'P 1'
#
loop_
_entity.id
_entity.type
_entity.pdbx_description
1 polymer ?
#
loop_
_entity_poly.entity_id
_entity_poly.type
_entity_poly.pdbx_seq_one_letter_code
_entity_poly.pdbx_strand_id
1 'polypeptide(L)' 'MELLAAINEVLGTNVEPEFAPPRPGDIRESMADITLARQILGYEPQVDFLDGLRRSIEYYRSIVKA' A
#
# COMPACT_ATOMS: atom_id res chain seq x y z
N MET A 1 6.34 5.81 -7.58
CA MET A 1 6.57 4.56 -8.33
C MET A 1 6.78 3.35 -7.43
N GLU A 2 7.19 3.53 -6.17
CA GLU A 2 7.50 2.42 -5.23
C GLU A 2 6.36 1.41 -5.06
N LEU A 3 5.12 1.88 -4.89
CA LEU A 3 3.97 0.99 -4.74
C LEU A 3 3.75 0.10 -5.98
N LEU A 4 3.81 0.67 -7.18
CA LEU A 4 3.63 -0.10 -8.43
C LEU A 4 4.75 -1.12 -8.61
N ALA A 5 5.99 -0.74 -8.29
CA ALA A 5 7.13 -1.65 -8.33
C ALA A 5 6.95 -2.83 -7.37
N ALA A 6 6.53 -2.57 -6.12
CA ALA A 6 6.26 -3.61 -5.14
C ALA A 6 5.09 -4.52 -5.57
N ILE A 7 4.04 -3.97 -6.18
CA ILE A 7 2.93 -4.76 -6.74
C ILE A 7 3.44 -5.66 -7.87
N ASN A 8 4.23 -5.13 -8.80
CA ASN A 8 4.83 -5.90 -9.89
C ASN A 8 5.72 -7.03 -9.37
N GLU A 9 6.54 -6.76 -8.35
CA GLU A 9 7.37 -7.78 -7.69
C GLU A 9 6.52 -8.91 -7.11
N VAL A 10 5.48 -8.58 -6.34
CA VAL A 10 4.63 -9.59 -5.68
C VAL A 10 3.78 -10.38 -6.69
N LEU A 11 3.33 -9.74 -7.78
CA LEU A 11 2.52 -10.38 -8.81
C LEU A 11 3.33 -11.08 -9.89
N GLY A 12 4.64 -10.83 -9.99
CA GLY A 12 5.48 -11.30 -11.09
C GLY A 12 5.10 -10.67 -12.43
N THR A 13 4.67 -9.40 -12.42
CA THR A 13 4.21 -8.66 -13.59
C THR A 13 5.16 -7.51 -13.93
N ASN A 14 4.96 -6.90 -15.10
CA ASN A 14 5.67 -5.68 -15.52
C ASN A 14 4.67 -4.64 -16.07
N VAL A 15 3.76 -4.20 -15.21
CA VAL A 15 2.77 -3.16 -15.55
C VAL A 15 3.44 -1.80 -15.49
N GLU A 16 3.31 -1.03 -16.57
CA GLU A 16 3.77 0.36 -16.66
C GLU A 16 2.64 1.33 -16.28
N PRO A 17 2.95 2.44 -15.59
CA PRO A 17 1.94 3.42 -15.21
C PRO A 17 1.51 4.26 -16.42
N GLU A 18 0.22 4.59 -16.49
CA GLU A 18 -0.29 5.67 -17.33
C GLU A 18 -0.55 6.90 -16.45
N PHE A 19 0.19 7.99 -16.68
CA PHE A 19 0.04 9.21 -15.91
C PHE A 19 -1.10 10.07 -16.45
N ALA A 20 -2.18 10.17 -15.68
CA ALA A 20 -3.30 11.06 -15.93
C ALA A 20 -3.21 12.34 -15.08
N PRO A 21 -3.99 13.40 -15.38
CA PRO A 21 -4.06 14.59 -14.53
C PRO A 21 -4.43 14.24 -13.07
N PRO A 22 -3.93 15.01 -12.08
CA PRO A 22 -4.26 14.79 -10.67
C PRO A 22 -5.76 14.97 -10.43
N ARG A 23 -6.33 14.20 -9.51
CA ARG A 23 -7.75 14.30 -9.19
C ARG A 23 -7.99 15.50 -8.27
N PRO A 24 -9.12 16.22 -8.42
CA PRO A 24 -9.48 17.28 -7.49
C PRO A 24 -9.52 16.77 -6.05
N GLY A 25 -8.78 17.42 -5.15
CA GLY A 25 -8.69 17.05 -3.73
C GLY A 25 -7.54 16.10 -3.38
N ASP A 26 -6.72 15.67 -4.35
CA ASP A 26 -5.55 14.83 -4.06
C ASP A 26 -4.54 15.56 -3.17
N ILE A 27 -4.14 14.90 -2.09
CA ILE A 27 -2.98 15.29 -1.27
C ILE A 27 -1.78 14.49 -1.78
N ARG A 28 -0.73 15.19 -2.22
CA ARG A 28 0.44 14.55 -2.85
C ARG A 28 1.21 13.64 -1.91
N GLU A 29 1.46 14.13 -0.70
CA GLU A 29 2.21 13.41 0.32
C GLU A 29 1.51 13.63 1.66
N SER A 30 1.19 12.53 2.33
CA SER A 30 0.56 12.54 3.65
C SER A 30 1.14 11.41 4.47
N MET A 31 1.79 11.76 5.58
CA MET A 31 2.39 10.81 6.51
C MET A 31 1.96 11.19 7.92
N ALA A 32 1.44 10.23 8.67
CA ALA A 32 1.01 10.43 10.04
C ALA A 32 2.20 10.33 10.99
N ASP A 33 2.36 11.31 11.88
CA ASP A 33 3.18 11.15 13.07
C ASP A 33 2.41 10.31 14.10
N ILE A 34 2.90 9.11 14.36
CA ILE A 34 2.29 8.16 15.30
C ILE A 34 2.92 8.21 16.70
N THR A 35 3.73 9.22 17.00
CA THR A 35 4.43 9.37 18.30
C THR A 35 3.46 9.37 19.47
N LEU A 36 2.35 10.10 19.36
CA LEU A 36 1.35 10.13 20.44
C LEU A 36 0.73 8.75 20.66
N ALA A 37 0.31 8.07 19.60
CA ALA A 37 -0.28 6.73 19.68
C ALA A 37 0.69 5.72 20.32
N ARG A 38 1.98 5.78 19.97
CA ARG A 38 3.04 5.00 20.62
C ARG A 38 3.10 5.25 22.12
N GLN A 39 3.09 6.52 22.54
CA GLN A 39 3.23 6.90 23.94
C GLN A 39 2.03 6.53 24.80
N ILE A 40 0.80 6.81 24.34
CA ILE A 40 -0.40 6.68 25.16
C ILE A 40 -1.13 5.35 25.00
N LEU A 41 -0.92 4.65 23.87
CA LEU A 41 -1.58 3.37 23.59
C LEU A 41 -0.60 2.19 23.52
N GLY A 42 0.72 2.44 23.53
CA GLY A 42 1.71 1.40 23.24
C GLY A 42 1.59 0.86 21.82
N TYR A 43 1.02 1.64 20.90
CA TYR A 43 0.83 1.21 19.51
C TYR A 43 2.16 1.06 18.78
N GLU A 44 2.38 -0.08 18.13
CA GLU A 44 3.47 -0.28 17.18
C GLU A 44 2.95 -1.04 15.95
N PRO A 45 3.25 -0.62 14.70
CA PRO A 45 2.92 -1.39 13.52
C PRO A 45 3.47 -2.82 13.60
N GLN A 46 2.57 -3.81 13.49
CA GLN A 46 2.91 -5.24 13.57
C GLN A 46 3.08 -5.90 12.19
N VAL A 47 2.76 -5.17 11.13
CA VAL A 47 2.78 -5.66 9.76
C VAL A 47 3.60 -4.67 8.94
N ASP A 48 4.71 -5.14 8.38
CA ASP A 48 5.48 -4.33 7.45
C ASP A 48 4.73 -4.15 6.11
N PHE A 49 5.23 -3.22 5.29
CA PHE A 49 4.60 -2.85 4.05
C PHE A 49 4.46 -4.03 3.06
N LEU A 50 5.52 -4.83 2.86
CA LEU A 50 5.50 -5.93 1.89
C LEU A 50 4.60 -7.07 2.35
N ASP A 51 4.62 -7.38 3.64
CA ASP A 51 3.74 -8.40 4.22
C ASP A 51 2.27 -7.99 4.15
N GLY A 52 1.96 -6.73 4.45
CA GLY A 52 0.63 -6.17 4.28
C GLY A 52 0.15 -6.22 2.82
N LEU A 53 1.04 -5.88 1.88
CA LEU A 53 0.76 -5.93 0.45
C LEU A 53 0.47 -7.36 -0.03
N ARG A 54 1.29 -8.34 0.36
CA ARG A 54 1.07 -9.77 0.03
C ARG A 54 -0.27 -10.28 0.54
N ARG A 55 -0.62 -9.99 1.80
CA ARG A 55 -1.91 -10.37 2.40
C ARG A 55 -3.08 -9.76 1.64
N SER A 56 -2.94 -8.50 1.22
CA SER A 56 -3.97 -7.79 0.45
C SER A 56 -4.18 -8.43 -0.93
N ILE A 57 -3.09 -8.72 -1.64
CA ILE A 57 -3.13 -9.40 -2.94
C ILE A 57 -3.76 -10.80 -2.82
N GLU A 58 -3.40 -11.57 -1.80
CA GLU A 58 -3.95 -12.91 -1.57
C GLU A 58 -5.46 -12.86 -1.30
N TYR A 59 -5.92 -11.88 -0.50
CA TYR A 59 -7.33 -11.64 -0.32
C TYR A 59 -8.05 -11.39 -1.66
N TYR A 60 -7.51 -10.52 -2.52
CA TYR A 60 -8.11 -10.26 -3.82
C TYR A 60 -8.11 -11.49 -4.73
N ARG A 61 -7.04 -12.29 -4.74
CA ARG A 61 -7.01 -13.58 -5.45
C ARG A 61 -8.10 -14.54 -4.99
N SER A 62 -8.45 -14.52 -3.69
CA SER A 62 -9.50 -15.39 -3.15
C SER A 62 -10.92 -15.00 -3.59
N ILE A 63 -11.16 -13.75 -3.99
CA ILE A 63 -12.50 -13.24 -4.33
C ILE A 63 -12.69 -12.94 -5.83
N VAL A 64 -11.60 -12.79 -6.60
CA VAL A 64 -11.66 -12.63 -8.05
C VAL A 64 -11.84 -14.02 -8.67
N LYS A 65 -12.94 -14.20 -9.41
CA LYS A 65 -13.13 -15.41 -10.22
C LYS A 65 -12.28 -15.30 -11.49
N ALA A 66 -11.59 -16.39 -11.83
CA ALA A 66 -10.92 -16.55 -13.13
C ALA A 66 -11.93 -16.52 -14.27
#